data_AF-A0A1D2UX80-F1
#
_entry.id   AF-A0A1D2UX80-F1
#
_cell.length_a   1.000
_cell.length_b   1.000
_cell.length_c   1.000
_cell.angle_alpha   90.00
_cell.angle_beta   90.00
_cell.angle_gamma   90.00
#
_symmetry.space_group_name_H-M   'P 1'
#
loop_
_entity.id
_entity.type
_entity.pdbx_description
1 polymer ?
#
loop_
_entity_poly.entity_id
_entity_poly.type
_entity_poly.pdbx_seq_one_letter_code
_entity_poly.pdbx_strand_id
1 'polypeptide(L)'
;MATQLTKGNDAVIIGALYGGCDCYFGYPITPASEILHEASRTFPQVGRKFVQAESEEAAINMVFGAASAGHRVMTASSGPGISLKQEVYPILQVHSFPV
;
A
#
# COMPACT_ATOMS: atom_id res chain seq x y z
N MET A 1 -5.71 17.78 14.71
CA MET A 1 -6.51 17.87 13.46
C MET A 1 -7.92 18.27 13.83
N ALA A 2 -8.59 19.07 12.99
CA ALA A 2 -10.03 19.29 13.13
C ALA A 2 -10.79 18.01 12.76
N THR A 3 -11.90 17.73 13.43
CA THR A 3 -12.76 16.59 13.09
C THR A 3 -13.34 16.77 11.69
N GLN A 4 -13.12 15.78 10.81
CA GLN A 4 -13.61 15.79 9.44
C GLN A 4 -14.31 14.47 9.12
N LEU A 5 -15.39 14.52 8.35
CA LEU A 5 -16.00 13.34 7.76
C LEU A 5 -15.21 12.92 6.51
N THR A 6 -14.69 11.70 6.52
CA THR A 6 -13.83 11.16 5.47
C THR A 6 -14.25 9.72 5.16
N LYS A 7 -14.08 9.28 3.91
CA LYS A 7 -14.31 7.89 3.52
C LYS A 7 -13.30 6.97 4.21
N GLY A 8 -13.70 5.73 4.49
CA GLY A 8 -12.80 4.75 5.12
C GLY A 8 -11.51 4.52 4.32
N ASN A 9 -11.62 4.41 2.99
CA ASN A 9 -10.48 4.19 2.09
C ASN A 9 -9.47 5.34 2.15
N ASP A 10 -9.94 6.58 2.10
CA ASP A 10 -9.09 7.77 2.21
C ASP A 10 -8.43 7.86 3.59
N ALA A 11 -9.18 7.51 4.65
CA ALA A 11 -8.68 7.51 6.02
C ALA A 11 -7.51 6.54 6.22
N VAL A 12 -7.50 5.39 5.52
CA VAL A 12 -6.38 4.44 5.53
C VAL A 12 -5.11 5.09 4.98
N ILE A 13 -5.21 5.82 3.87
CA ILE A 13 -4.07 6.54 3.28
C ILE A 13 -3.58 7.65 4.19
N ILE A 14 -4.48 8.44 4.77
CA ILE A 14 -4.13 9.47 5.74
C ILE A 14 -3.39 8.84 6.93
N GLY A 15 -3.92 7.76 7.49
CA GLY A 15 -3.31 7.02 8.59
C GLY A 15 -1.91 6.49 8.25
N ALA A 16 -1.75 5.90 7.07
CA ALA A 16 -0.44 5.43 6.60
C ALA A 16 0.55 6.59 6.43
N LEU A 17 0.09 7.75 5.97
CA LEU A 17 0.93 8.92 5.84
C LEU A 17 1.45 9.41 7.21
N TYR A 18 0.56 9.50 8.20
CA TYR A 18 0.92 9.81 9.59
C TYR A 18 1.81 8.74 10.21
N GLY A 19 1.58 7.48 9.87
CA GLY A 19 2.42 6.34 10.26
C GLY A 19 3.79 6.33 9.60
N GLY A 20 4.15 7.32 8.77
CA GLY A 20 5.46 7.39 8.14
C GLY A 20 5.68 6.40 7.00
N CYS A 21 4.61 5.83 6.41
CA CYS A 21 4.71 4.99 5.22
C CYS A 21 5.17 5.81 4.02
N ASP A 22 6.34 5.52 3.47
CA ASP A 22 6.97 6.31 2.41
C ASP A 22 6.85 5.69 1.01
N CYS A 23 6.36 4.45 0.91
CA CYS A 23 6.13 3.76 -0.37
C CYS A 23 4.75 3.10 -0.45
N TYR A 24 4.04 3.31 -1.56
CA TYR A 24 2.81 2.58 -1.90
C TYR A 24 2.97 1.86 -3.24
N PHE A 25 2.67 0.56 -3.24
CA PHE A 25 2.61 -0.27 -4.46
C PHE A 25 1.27 -0.99 -4.52
N GLY A 26 0.55 -0.91 -5.64
CA GLY A 26 -0.75 -1.55 -5.74
C GLY A 26 -1.27 -1.73 -7.16
N TYR A 27 -2.29 -2.57 -7.29
CA TYR A 27 -3.03 -2.82 -8.52
C TYR A 27 -4.52 -2.50 -8.28
N PRO A 28 -5.23 -1.86 -9.22
CA PRO A 28 -6.62 -1.49 -9.03
C PRO A 28 -7.54 -2.72 -9.00
N ILE A 29 -8.20 -2.95 -7.86
CA ILE A 29 -9.24 -3.97 -7.69
C ILE A 29 -10.36 -3.45 -6.79
N THR A 30 -11.62 -3.59 -7.23
CA THR A 30 -12.79 -3.11 -6.45
C THR A 30 -12.98 -3.96 -5.19
N PRO A 31 -13.28 -3.38 -4.01
CA PRO A 31 -13.46 -1.95 -3.69
C PRO A 31 -12.17 -1.20 -3.26
N ALA A 32 -11.01 -1.85 -3.28
CA ALA A 32 -9.74 -1.26 -2.84
C ALA A 32 -9.16 -0.20 -3.80
N SER A 33 -9.68 -0.06 -5.03
CA SER A 33 -9.20 0.90 -6.02
C SER A 33 -9.20 2.36 -5.52
N GLU A 34 -10.14 2.75 -4.66
CA GLU A 34 -10.15 4.12 -4.09
C GLU A 34 -8.91 4.41 -3.24
N ILE A 35 -8.39 3.40 -2.52
CA ILE A 35 -7.16 3.52 -1.73
C ILE A 35 -5.97 3.83 -2.66
N LEU A 36 -5.89 3.14 -3.80
CA LEU A 36 -4.87 3.39 -4.82
C LEU A 36 -5.02 4.79 -5.43
N HIS A 37 -6.24 5.23 -5.71
CA HIS A 37 -6.50 6.57 -6.24
C HIS A 37 -6.03 7.65 -5.26
N GLU A 38 -6.38 7.55 -3.98
CA GLU A 38 -5.92 8.53 -2.99
C GLU A 38 -4.41 8.45 -2.75
N ALA A 39 -3.81 7.26 -2.77
CA ALA A 39 -2.36 7.12 -2.69
C ALA A 39 -1.65 7.81 -3.87
N SER A 40 -2.16 7.64 -5.09
CA SER A 40 -1.60 8.25 -6.30
C SER A 40 -1.60 9.78 -6.24
N ARG A 41 -2.59 10.36 -5.55
CA ARG A 41 -2.71 11.80 -5.34
C ARG A 41 -1.81 12.28 -4.21
N THR A 42 -1.84 11.61 -3.07
CA THR A 42 -1.27 12.13 -1.82
C THR A 42 0.21 11.80 -1.63
N PHE A 43 0.68 10.60 -1.99
CA PHE A 43 2.08 10.22 -1.80
C PHE A 43 3.04 11.13 -2.57
N PRO A 44 2.83 11.41 -3.88
CA PRO A 44 3.71 12.32 -4.61
C PRO A 44 3.69 13.75 -4.07
N GLN A 45 2.54 14.23 -3.57
CA GLN A 45 2.40 15.58 -3.01
C GLN A 45 3.28 15.82 -1.77
N VAL A 46 3.58 14.76 -1.02
CA VAL A 46 4.46 14.83 0.16
C VAL A 46 5.85 14.23 -0.10
N GLY A 47 6.23 14.06 -1.38
CA GLY A 47 7.56 13.56 -1.78
C GLY A 47 7.78 12.06 -1.57
N ARG A 48 6.72 11.29 -1.32
CA ARG A 48 6.76 9.84 -1.11
C ARG A 48 6.57 9.08 -2.43
N LYS A 49 6.90 7.78 -2.43
CA LYS A 49 6.89 6.94 -3.63
C LYS A 49 5.54 6.28 -3.82
N PHE A 50 5.03 6.35 -5.04
CA PHE A 50 3.83 5.67 -5.48
C PHE A 50 4.09 5.00 -6.82
N VAL A 51 3.71 3.73 -6.94
CA VAL A 51 3.73 3.00 -8.21
C VAL A 51 2.47 2.16 -8.32
N GLN A 52 1.77 2.32 -9.45
CA GLN A 52 0.75 1.36 -9.87
C GLN A 52 1.45 0.19 -10.55
N ALA A 53 1.33 -0.99 -9.96
CA ALA A 53 1.84 -2.23 -10.52
C ALA A 53 0.92 -2.75 -11.64
N GLU A 54 1.42 -3.70 -12.42
CA GLU A 54 0.70 -4.40 -13.48
C GLU A 54 -0.19 -5.53 -12.97
N SER A 55 0.08 -6.07 -11.78
CA SER A 55 -0.67 -7.15 -11.14
C SER A 55 -0.51 -7.14 -9.62
N GLU A 56 -1.32 -7.93 -8.92
CA GLU A 56 -1.17 -8.11 -7.48
C GLU A 56 0.11 -8.82 -7.08
N GLU A 57 0.60 -9.75 -7.89
CA GLU A 57 1.88 -10.45 -7.69
C GLU A 57 3.04 -9.46 -7.80
N ALA A 58 3.03 -8.61 -8.82
CA ALA A 58 4.05 -7.58 -8.97
C ALA A 58 4.03 -6.58 -7.82
N ALA A 59 2.83 -6.13 -7.40
CA ALA A 59 2.70 -5.21 -6.28
C ALA A 59 3.33 -5.76 -4.99
N ILE A 60 3.10 -7.03 -4.63
CA ILE A 60 3.65 -7.58 -3.38
C ILE A 60 5.16 -7.86 -3.48
N ASN A 61 5.67 -8.19 -4.67
CA ASN A 61 7.11 -8.31 -4.89
C ASN A 61 7.82 -6.95 -4.78
N MET A 62 7.20 -5.87 -5.28
CA MET A 62 7.70 -4.51 -5.08
C MET A 62 7.70 -4.12 -3.59
N VAL A 63 6.64 -4.51 -2.85
CA VAL A 63 6.56 -4.32 -1.39
C VAL A 63 7.72 -5.03 -0.69
N PHE A 64 7.97 -6.30 -1.00
CA PHE A 64 9.09 -7.05 -0.45
C PHE A 64 10.44 -6.38 -0.73
N GLY A 65 10.66 -5.91 -1.96
CA GLY A 65 11.88 -5.19 -2.33
C GLY A 65 12.07 -3.89 -1.54
N ALA A 66 11.01 -3.07 -1.44
CA ALA A 66 11.07 -1.81 -0.69
C ALA A 66 11.26 -2.03 0.81
N ALA A 67 10.56 -3.01 1.39
CA ALA A 67 10.71 -3.38 2.79
C ALA A 67 12.13 -3.87 3.10
N SER A 68 12.70 -4.70 2.21
CA SER A 68 14.08 -5.20 2.32
C SER A 68 15.11 -4.07 2.22
N ALA A 69 14.79 -2.98 1.53
CA ALA A 69 15.61 -1.77 1.45
C ALA A 69 15.44 -0.82 2.66
N GLY A 70 14.64 -1.19 3.66
CA GLY A 70 14.46 -0.43 4.91
C GLY A 70 13.35 0.63 4.86
N HIS A 71 12.49 0.60 3.84
CA HIS A 71 11.36 1.51 3.73
C HIS A 71 10.12 0.99 4.45
N ARG A 72 9.27 1.91 4.92
CA ARG A 72 7.95 1.56 5.46
C ARG A 72 6.96 1.63 4.32
N VAL A 73 6.46 0.48 3.92
CA VAL A 73 5.77 0.29 2.65
C VAL A 73 4.38 -0.26 2.91
N MET A 74 3.42 0.02 2.03
CA MET A 74 2.10 -0.59 2.09
C MET A 74 1.58 -1.00 0.71
N THR A 75 0.58 -1.88 0.72
CA THR A 75 -0.24 -2.24 -0.45
C THR A 75 -1.69 -2.43 -0.01
N ALA A 76 -2.63 -2.33 -0.94
CA ALA A 76 -4.04 -2.64 -0.71
C ALA A 76 -4.58 -3.54 -1.83
N SER A 77 -5.49 -4.42 -1.48
CA SER A 77 -6.12 -5.37 -2.41
C SER A 77 -7.43 -5.91 -1.82
N SER A 78 -8.17 -6.72 -2.58
CA SER A 78 -9.42 -7.36 -2.17
C SER A 78 -9.52 -8.79 -2.69
N GLY A 79 -10.31 -9.63 -2.00
CA GLY A 79 -10.70 -10.98 -2.42
C GLY A 79 -9.65 -11.75 -3.24
N PRO A 80 -9.79 -11.86 -4.58
CA PRO A 80 -8.86 -12.58 -5.44
C PRO A 80 -7.40 -12.08 -5.36
N GLY A 81 -7.22 -10.77 -5.26
CA GLY A 81 -5.90 -10.15 -5.23
C GLY A 81 -5.12 -10.45 -3.95
N ILE A 82 -5.80 -10.76 -2.84
CA ILE A 82 -5.14 -11.25 -1.61
C ILE A 82 -4.62 -12.67 -1.82
N SER A 83 -5.38 -13.53 -2.50
CA SER A 83 -4.94 -14.90 -2.82
C SER A 83 -3.66 -14.88 -3.67
N LEU A 84 -3.57 -13.99 -4.65
CA LEU A 84 -2.37 -13.83 -5.49
C LEU A 84 -1.14 -13.32 -4.71
N LYS A 85 -1.34 -12.65 -3.58
CA LYS A 85 -0.24 -12.15 -2.73
C LYS A 85 0.30 -13.20 -1.75
N GLN A 86 -0.36 -14.35 -1.62
CA GLN A 86 -0.04 -15.34 -0.59
C GLN A 86 1.34 -15.99 -0.73
N GLU A 87 1.96 -15.96 -1.91
CA GLU A 87 3.33 -16.48 -2.07
C GLU A 87 4.35 -15.63 -1.28
N VAL A 88 4.20 -14.30 -1.30
CA VAL A 88 5.17 -13.37 -0.70
C VAL A 88 4.75 -12.92 0.70
N TYR A 89 3.46 -12.91 1.02
CA TYR A 89 2.96 -12.44 2.32
C TYR A 89 3.61 -13.15 3.54
N PRO A 90 3.76 -14.49 3.56
CA PRO A 90 4.44 -15.19 4.66
C PRO A 90 5.92 -14.81 4.78
N ILE A 91 6.58 -14.52 3.66
CA ILE A 91 8.00 -14.12 3.62
C ILE A 91 8.17 -12.78 4.34
N LEU A 92 7.29 -11.82 4.08
CA LEU A 92 7.28 -10.53 4.78
C LEU A 92 7.20 -10.70 6.30
N GLN A 93 6.35 -11.62 6.75
CA GLN A 93 6.15 -11.89 8.17
C GLN A 93 7.36 -12.59 8.81
N VAL A 94 7.95 -13.59 8.16
CA VAL A 94 9.16 -14.27 8.65
C VAL A 94 10.32 -13.29 8.83
N HIS A 95 10.46 -12.33 7.90
CA HIS A 95 11.47 -11.28 8.00
C HIS A 95 11.11 -10.11 8.91
N SER A 96 9.91 -10.13 9.53
CA SER A 96 9.42 -9.07 10.43
C SER A 96 9.47 -7.68 9.79
N PHE A 97 9.16 -7.60 8.49
CA PHE A 97 9.19 -6.34 7.77
C PHE A 97 8.03 -5.42 8.15
N PRO A 98 8.24 -4.09 8.17
CA PRO A 98 7.22 -3.11 8.53
C PRO A 98 6.33 -2.78 7.32
N VAL A 99 5.45 -3.73 6.97
CA VAL A 99 4.48 -3.65 5.86
C VAL A 99 3.05 -3.54 6.36
#